data_AF-A0A9X2TL59-F1
#
_entry.id   AF-A0A9X2TL59-F1
#
_cell.length_a   1.000
_cell.length_b   1.000
_cell.length_c   1.000
_cell.angle_alpha   90.00
_cell.angle_beta   90.00
_cell.angle_gamma   90.00
#
_symmetry.space_group_name_H-M   'P 1'
#
loop_
_entity.id
_entity.type
_entity.pdbx_description
1 polymer ?
#
loop_
_entity_poly.entity_id
_entity_poly.type
_entity_poly.pdbx_seq_one_letter_code
_entity_poly.pdbx_strand_id
1 'polypeptide(L)'
;MNSRNEQLRQRILSIAEQERPVLDGVVSRLPAIANRPVFLVAPESYAGMVHGPRVVSELHHVVAAIDDQSIHLDRIHGAPRWSSQEFLAKAGQYADAIAIDFSCSPRGRAFAHDLCTSVGIERLSVAPSLDPLITHFEQRSLFLLQPRSGIGNIYGPMIVQHPSSHVIAAVDDQPGDSDTVHGVPRWSSRQFIEQATQHPQALAIDFSYSPGESGVAHKLCEQAGIERVDACLAVAHCGLVAVYEPAQVYRQRTLLRLDEFLRLADRLDDDLSVFTLYSNLLFRLTYDSSLLLDCWATPINEYFSEYADSSTFQLGQREHFCDGGAFQGPIVRKFLEASRYRYESITAFEPDGINFQKLQGIASALPLPPHNFKAIRKAISNEHATLRFEETGTVSSHVSSHGGISVATTRLDDELEKLTFLKLDIEGFEARALEGASHLIRTQRPRMAICVYHYAQDLLDIVEQLDKLVDGYHFRLRQHSPGHYYDLVLYASPVAGAAPPPWAE
;
A
#
# COMPACT_ATOMS: atom_id res chain seq x y z
N MET A 1 26.95 -3.61 3.62
CA MET A 1 26.22 -3.04 2.48
C MET A 1 27.11 -3.04 1.24
N ASN A 2 26.64 -3.66 0.17
CA ASN A 2 27.24 -3.54 -1.16
C ASN A 2 27.04 -2.10 -1.73
N SER A 3 27.88 -1.69 -2.69
CA SER A 3 27.88 -0.37 -3.33
C SER A 3 26.52 0.06 -3.87
N ARG A 4 25.72 -0.89 -4.39
CA ARG A 4 24.36 -0.61 -4.90
C ARG A 4 23.40 -0.19 -3.78
N ASN A 5 23.45 -0.83 -2.60
CA ASN A 5 22.59 -0.48 -1.47
C ASN A 5 22.94 0.91 -0.92
N GLU A 6 24.23 1.24 -0.87
CA GLU A 6 24.66 2.58 -0.46
C GLU A 6 24.18 3.67 -1.43
N GLN A 7 24.25 3.42 -2.74
CA GLN A 7 23.72 4.35 -3.75
C GLN A 7 22.21 4.61 -3.59
N LEU A 8 21.41 3.56 -3.36
CA LEU A 8 19.99 3.73 -3.10
C LEU A 8 19.73 4.52 -1.80
N ARG A 9 20.45 4.18 -0.73
CA ARG A 9 20.37 4.88 0.56
C ARG A 9 20.65 6.38 0.42
N GLN A 10 21.70 6.74 -0.31
CA GLN A 10 22.05 8.15 -0.55
C GLN A 10 20.99 8.89 -1.38
N ARG A 11 20.39 8.24 -2.38
CA ARG A 11 19.26 8.83 -3.13
C ARG A 11 18.05 9.09 -2.23
N ILE A 12 17.71 8.13 -1.37
CA ILE A 12 16.62 8.29 -0.38
C ILE A 12 16.88 9.47 0.54
N LEU A 13 18.08 9.54 1.14
CA LEU A 13 18.47 10.63 2.04
C LEU A 13 18.47 11.99 1.34
N SER A 14 18.91 12.07 0.08
CA SER A 14 18.86 13.30 -0.70
C SER A 14 17.43 13.80 -0.92
N ILE A 15 16.49 12.90 -1.24
CA ILE A 15 15.06 13.27 -1.39
C ILE A 15 14.50 13.74 -0.04
N ALA A 16 14.79 13.01 1.03
CA ALA A 16 14.31 13.35 2.37
C ALA A 16 14.84 14.70 2.88
N GLU A 17 16.09 15.04 2.55
CA GLU A 17 16.67 16.34 2.90
C GLU A 17 16.02 17.47 2.08
N GLN A 18 15.78 17.27 0.78
CA GLN A 18 15.12 18.25 -0.08
C GLN A 18 13.67 18.54 0.35
N GLU A 19 12.97 17.52 0.86
CA GLU A 19 11.58 17.63 1.30
C GLU A 19 11.44 17.83 2.82
N ARG A 20 12.54 18.01 3.56
CA ARG A 20 12.47 18.23 5.01
C ARG A 20 11.60 19.45 5.27
N PRO A 21 10.51 19.34 6.06
CA PRO A 21 9.63 20.47 6.29
C PRO A 21 10.35 21.50 7.17
N VAL A 22 10.56 22.71 6.65
CA VAL A 22 11.14 23.84 7.39
C VAL A 22 10.03 24.82 7.78
N LEU A 23 9.90 25.12 9.07
CA LEU A 23 8.85 26.02 9.61
C LEU A 23 9.39 27.31 10.24
N ASP A 24 10.67 27.63 10.09
CA ASP A 24 11.32 28.71 10.84
C ASP A 24 10.63 30.07 10.67
N GLY A 25 10.08 30.37 9.48
CA GLY A 25 9.32 31.60 9.22
C GLY A 25 7.94 31.64 9.89
N VAL A 26 7.36 30.50 10.25
CA VAL A 26 6.00 30.34 10.77
C VAL A 26 6.00 30.34 12.29
N VAL A 27 6.95 29.63 12.91
CA VAL A 27 7.13 29.63 14.37
C VAL A 27 7.30 31.07 14.89
N SER A 28 8.03 31.91 14.15
CA SER A 28 8.19 33.33 14.50
C SER A 28 6.89 34.14 14.52
N ARG A 29 5.84 33.68 13.81
CA ARG A 29 4.53 34.35 13.72
C ARG A 29 3.50 33.79 14.70
N LEU A 30 3.72 32.61 15.27
CA LEU A 30 2.81 31.97 16.23
C LEU A 30 2.43 32.89 17.40
N PRO A 31 3.35 33.66 18.02
CA PRO A 31 2.99 34.58 19.11
C PRO A 31 1.96 35.65 18.70
N ALA A 32 1.97 36.10 17.44
CA ALA A 32 1.04 37.12 16.95
C ALA A 32 -0.38 36.58 16.72
N ILE A 33 -0.54 35.26 16.57
CA ILE A 33 -1.83 34.61 16.29
C ILE A 33 -2.28 33.67 17.42
N ALA A 34 -1.49 33.51 18.49
CA ALA A 34 -1.71 32.53 19.55
C ALA A 34 -3.10 32.60 20.21
N ASN A 35 -3.70 33.79 20.26
CA ASN A 35 -5.02 34.04 20.86
C ASN A 35 -6.18 33.99 19.85
N ARG A 36 -5.91 33.89 18.55
CA ARG A 36 -6.95 33.80 17.52
C ARG A 36 -7.51 32.37 17.47
N PRO A 37 -8.77 32.17 17.07
CA PRO A 37 -9.26 30.83 16.75
C PRO A 37 -8.49 30.26 15.55
N VAL A 38 -7.87 29.09 15.71
CA VAL A 38 -7.04 28.48 14.68
C VAL A 38 -7.66 27.18 14.16
N PHE A 39 -7.69 27.05 12.83
CA PHE A 39 -7.96 25.79 12.15
C PHE A 39 -6.66 25.22 11.57
N LEU A 40 -6.48 23.91 11.61
CA LEU A 40 -5.35 23.25 10.94
C LEU A 40 -5.86 22.62 9.64
N VAL A 41 -5.24 22.93 8.50
CA VAL A 41 -5.59 22.34 7.20
C VAL A 41 -4.47 21.42 6.76
N ALA A 42 -4.84 20.24 6.24
CA ALA A 42 -3.93 19.13 5.95
C ALA A 42 -3.05 18.72 7.16
N PRO A 43 -3.64 18.54 8.36
CA PRO A 43 -2.90 18.28 9.59
C PRO A 43 -2.10 16.97 9.52
N GLU A 44 -2.49 16.01 8.69
CA GLU A 44 -1.80 14.73 8.51
C GLU A 44 -0.83 14.68 7.33
N SER A 45 -0.64 15.81 6.63
CA SER A 45 0.48 15.93 5.69
C SER A 45 1.82 15.71 6.39
N TYR A 46 2.88 15.41 5.64
CA TYR A 46 4.21 15.22 6.22
C TYR A 46 4.65 16.41 7.11
N ALA A 47 4.42 17.65 6.66
CA ALA A 47 4.70 18.84 7.46
C ALA A 47 3.80 18.94 8.70
N GLY A 48 2.51 18.61 8.55
CA GLY A 48 1.55 18.60 9.64
C GLY A 48 1.87 17.55 10.71
N MET A 49 2.31 16.35 10.33
CA MET A 49 2.70 15.30 11.28
C MET A 49 4.00 15.64 12.02
N VAL A 50 4.99 16.22 11.34
CA VAL A 50 6.27 16.60 11.95
C VAL A 50 6.11 17.77 12.91
N HIS A 51 5.30 18.77 12.55
CA HIS A 51 5.27 20.04 13.26
C HIS A 51 3.95 20.39 13.95
N GLY A 52 2.84 19.81 13.51
CA GLY A 52 1.50 20.05 14.02
C GLY A 52 1.40 19.97 15.54
N PRO A 53 1.92 18.90 16.21
CA PRO A 53 1.90 18.82 17.66
C PRO A 53 2.57 20.00 18.36
N ARG A 54 3.72 20.44 17.85
CA ARG A 54 4.43 21.62 18.38
C ARG A 54 3.63 22.90 18.13
N VAL A 55 3.14 23.10 16.90
CA VAL A 55 2.32 24.26 16.54
C VAL A 55 1.10 24.36 17.45
N VAL A 56 0.37 23.26 17.65
CA VAL A 56 -0.81 23.21 18.55
C VAL A 56 -0.43 23.55 19.99
N SER A 57 0.72 23.08 20.49
CA SER A 57 1.16 23.36 21.86
C SER A 57 1.49 24.84 22.12
N GLU A 58 1.79 25.62 21.07
CA GLU A 58 2.10 27.06 21.16
C GLU A 58 0.86 27.95 20.96
N LEU A 59 -0.30 27.36 20.61
CA LEU A 59 -1.56 28.07 20.37
C LEU A 59 -2.52 27.91 21.56
N HIS A 60 -3.26 28.97 21.90
CA HIS A 60 -4.21 28.93 23.02
C HIS A 60 -5.61 28.47 22.61
N HIS A 61 -5.96 28.56 21.33
CA HIS A 61 -7.31 28.26 20.84
C HIS A 61 -7.30 27.58 19.46
N VAL A 62 -6.99 26.28 19.43
CA VAL A 62 -7.16 25.45 18.24
C VAL A 62 -8.58 24.92 18.19
N VAL A 63 -9.36 25.38 17.20
CA VAL A 63 -10.78 25.05 17.05
C VAL A 63 -10.94 23.63 16.52
N ALA A 64 -10.30 23.32 15.39
CA ALA A 64 -10.37 22.01 14.77
C ALA A 64 -9.20 21.76 13.81
N ALA A 65 -8.88 20.49 13.62
CA ALA A 65 -8.03 19.97 12.57
C ALA A 65 -8.91 19.43 11.44
N ILE A 66 -8.74 19.95 10.23
CA ILE A 66 -9.59 19.67 9.08
C ILE A 66 -9.01 18.53 8.27
N ASP A 67 -9.71 17.42 8.27
CA ASP A 67 -9.31 16.20 7.59
C ASP A 67 -10.55 15.42 7.13
N ASP A 68 -10.49 14.77 5.98
CA ASP A 68 -11.59 13.96 5.43
C ASP A 68 -11.25 12.46 5.40
N GLN A 69 -10.01 12.07 5.72
CA GLN A 69 -9.52 10.71 5.49
C GLN A 69 -9.53 9.86 6.76
N SER A 70 -9.06 10.42 7.88
CA SER A 70 -8.93 9.73 9.16
C SER A 70 -10.22 9.79 9.97
N ILE A 71 -11.29 9.27 9.39
CA ILE A 71 -12.65 9.24 9.97
C ILE A 71 -12.74 8.45 11.28
N HIS A 72 -11.73 7.64 11.58
CA HIS A 72 -11.63 6.83 12.81
C HIS A 72 -11.01 7.60 13.98
N LEU A 73 -10.49 8.82 13.75
CA LEU A 73 -9.90 9.66 14.78
C LEU A 73 -10.85 10.78 15.19
N ASP A 74 -11.17 10.90 16.48
CA ASP A 74 -11.93 12.05 16.99
C ASP A 74 -11.08 13.32 17.09
N ARG A 75 -9.74 13.16 17.14
CA ARG A 75 -8.78 14.25 17.31
C ARG A 75 -7.52 14.03 16.49
N ILE A 76 -6.95 15.11 15.97
CA ILE A 76 -5.64 15.13 15.29
C ILE A 76 -4.78 16.19 15.96
N HIS A 77 -3.54 15.84 16.33
CA HIS A 77 -2.62 16.69 17.12
C HIS A 77 -3.22 17.20 18.43
N GLY A 78 -4.18 16.45 18.98
CA GLY A 78 -4.91 16.87 20.17
C GLY A 78 -6.02 17.89 19.92
N ALA A 79 -6.28 18.36 18.70
CA ALA A 79 -7.43 19.20 18.34
C ALA A 79 -8.60 18.34 17.84
N PRO A 80 -9.87 18.76 18.03
CA PRO A 80 -11.03 18.06 17.44
C PRO A 80 -10.89 17.91 15.92
N ARG A 81 -11.19 16.73 15.38
CA ARG A 81 -11.20 16.47 13.94
C ARG A 81 -12.52 16.91 13.33
N TRP A 82 -12.48 17.76 12.31
CA TRP A 82 -13.65 18.14 11.51
C TRP A 82 -13.45 17.72 10.05
N SER A 83 -14.53 17.31 9.39
CA SER A 83 -14.52 17.20 7.92
C SER A 83 -14.45 18.57 7.25
N SER A 84 -14.08 18.61 5.97
CA SER A 84 -14.15 19.83 5.16
C SER A 84 -15.58 20.37 5.09
N GLN A 85 -16.60 19.50 5.07
CA GLN A 85 -18.01 19.90 5.10
C GLN A 85 -18.39 20.56 6.43
N GLU A 86 -17.91 20.02 7.55
CA GLU A 86 -18.13 20.63 8.87
C GLU A 86 -17.43 21.98 8.99
N PHE A 87 -16.22 22.10 8.44
CA PHE A 87 -15.53 23.39 8.35
C PHE A 87 -16.36 24.41 7.55
N LEU A 88 -16.81 24.05 6.35
CA LEU A 88 -17.65 24.94 5.53
C LEU A 88 -18.93 25.39 6.24
N ALA A 89 -19.55 24.50 7.00
CA ALA A 89 -20.81 24.78 7.70
C ALA A 89 -20.62 25.61 8.98
N LYS A 90 -19.52 25.41 9.71
CA LYS A 90 -19.36 25.92 11.08
C LYS A 90 -18.32 27.03 11.20
N ALA A 91 -17.34 27.13 10.30
CA ALA A 91 -16.18 27.99 10.50
C ALA A 91 -16.52 29.50 10.52
N GLY A 92 -17.57 29.91 9.79
CA GLY A 92 -18.03 31.31 9.76
C GLY A 92 -18.49 31.88 11.11
N GLN A 93 -18.72 31.04 12.13
CA GLN A 93 -19.08 31.51 13.48
C GLN A 93 -17.87 32.01 14.30
N TYR A 94 -16.64 31.76 13.84
CA TYR A 94 -15.42 32.16 14.54
C TYR A 94 -14.85 33.44 13.94
N ALA A 95 -15.17 34.57 14.56
CA ALA A 95 -14.63 35.86 14.16
C ALA A 95 -13.10 35.90 14.30
N ASP A 96 -12.43 36.53 13.32
CA ASP A 96 -10.97 36.68 13.27
C ASP A 96 -10.18 35.35 13.29
N ALA A 97 -10.82 34.26 12.83
CA ALA A 97 -10.16 32.97 12.72
C ALA A 97 -9.11 32.94 11.59
N ILE A 98 -8.09 32.10 11.78
CA ILE A 98 -7.04 31.84 10.79
C ILE A 98 -6.89 30.33 10.57
N ALA A 99 -6.55 29.94 9.34
CA ALA A 99 -6.19 28.57 8.99
C ALA A 99 -4.68 28.43 8.79
N ILE A 100 -4.05 27.52 9.53
CA ILE A 100 -2.66 27.09 9.30
C ILE A 100 -2.68 25.92 8.32
N ASP A 101 -2.14 26.14 7.12
CA ASP A 101 -2.19 25.20 6.01
C ASP A 101 -0.84 24.50 5.80
N PHE A 102 -0.81 23.21 6.16
CA PHE A 102 0.36 22.33 6.01
C PHE A 102 0.47 21.69 4.63
N SER A 103 -0.42 22.03 3.68
CA SER A 103 -0.39 21.46 2.33
C SER A 103 0.87 21.85 1.56
N CYS A 104 1.55 20.85 1.01
CA CYS A 104 2.78 21.04 0.22
C CYS A 104 2.57 20.82 -1.28
N SER A 105 1.62 19.97 -1.69
CA SER A 105 1.36 19.72 -3.11
C SER A 105 0.59 20.90 -3.74
N PRO A 106 0.80 21.19 -5.04
CA PRO A 106 0.04 22.24 -5.74
C PRO A 106 -1.48 22.07 -5.60
N ARG A 107 -1.97 20.83 -5.74
CA ARG A 107 -3.38 20.48 -5.60
C ARG A 107 -3.89 20.65 -4.16
N GLY A 108 -3.14 20.18 -3.16
CA GLY A 108 -3.53 20.34 -1.76
C GLY A 108 -3.62 21.81 -1.37
N ARG A 109 -2.69 22.63 -1.85
CA ARG A 109 -2.71 24.08 -1.65
C ARG A 109 -3.87 24.78 -2.36
N ALA A 110 -4.22 24.36 -3.58
CA ALA A 110 -5.39 24.86 -4.28
C ALA A 110 -6.66 24.53 -3.51
N PHE A 111 -6.82 23.27 -3.07
CA PHE A 111 -7.94 22.86 -2.23
C PHE A 111 -8.03 23.66 -0.93
N ALA A 112 -6.91 23.80 -0.20
CA ALA A 112 -6.86 24.57 1.03
C ALA A 112 -7.20 26.06 0.81
N HIS A 113 -6.74 26.64 -0.30
CA HIS A 113 -7.05 28.00 -0.69
C HIS A 113 -8.55 28.19 -0.96
N ASP A 114 -9.15 27.32 -1.78
CA ASP A 114 -10.57 27.37 -2.12
C ASP A 114 -11.43 27.18 -0.87
N LEU A 115 -11.08 26.20 -0.03
CA LEU A 115 -11.74 25.90 1.23
C LEU A 115 -11.76 27.13 2.15
N CYS A 116 -10.61 27.77 2.40
CA CYS A 116 -10.53 28.94 3.27
C CYS A 116 -11.25 30.17 2.67
N THR A 117 -11.09 30.38 1.36
CA THR A 117 -11.70 31.52 0.65
C THR A 117 -13.22 31.45 0.67
N SER A 118 -13.80 30.25 0.56
CA SER A 118 -15.25 30.05 0.57
C SER A 118 -15.94 30.49 1.86
N VAL A 119 -15.22 30.52 2.99
CA VAL A 119 -15.72 30.94 4.30
C VAL A 119 -15.09 32.25 4.80
N GLY A 120 -14.27 32.91 3.98
CA GLY A 120 -13.62 34.19 4.31
C GLY A 120 -12.57 34.10 5.42
N ILE A 121 -11.92 32.95 5.61
CA ILE A 121 -10.88 32.75 6.62
C ILE A 121 -9.50 33.01 6.03
N GLU A 122 -8.68 33.77 6.76
CA GLU A 122 -7.28 34.02 6.41
C GLU A 122 -6.50 32.70 6.40
N ARG A 123 -5.74 32.44 5.33
CA ARG A 123 -4.89 31.25 5.21
C ARG A 123 -3.42 31.59 5.35
N LEU A 124 -2.75 30.94 6.30
CA LEU A 124 -1.30 30.95 6.47
C LEU A 124 -0.72 29.62 5.98
N SER A 125 -0.10 29.62 4.80
CA SER A 125 0.60 28.45 4.27
C SER A 125 1.97 28.29 4.92
N VAL A 126 2.28 27.09 5.41
CA VAL A 126 3.46 26.87 6.25
C VAL A 126 4.47 25.87 5.68
N ALA A 127 4.01 24.91 4.87
CA ALA A 127 4.91 23.97 4.18
C ALA A 127 5.47 24.59 2.89
N PRO A 128 6.66 24.22 2.40
CA PRO A 128 7.14 24.62 1.08
C PRO A 128 6.23 24.06 -0.03
N SER A 129 6.18 24.77 -1.17
CA SER A 129 5.51 24.23 -2.36
C SER A 129 6.39 23.17 -2.98
N LEU A 130 5.84 22.00 -3.26
CA LEU A 130 6.47 21.01 -4.12
C LEU A 130 6.08 21.25 -5.57
N ASP A 131 6.95 20.85 -6.48
CA ASP A 131 6.64 20.79 -7.91
C ASP A 131 5.56 19.73 -8.18
N PRO A 132 4.73 19.90 -9.22
CA PRO A 132 3.78 18.86 -9.62
C PRO A 132 4.54 17.59 -10.06
N LEU A 133 3.99 16.42 -9.72
CA LEU A 133 4.59 15.13 -10.08
C LEU A 133 4.66 14.91 -11.61
N ILE A 134 3.72 15.50 -12.34
CA ILE A 134 3.66 15.49 -13.81
C ILE A 134 3.44 16.93 -14.24
N THR A 135 4.40 17.49 -14.97
CA THR A 135 4.37 18.89 -15.39
C THR A 135 3.21 19.12 -16.37
N HIS A 136 2.42 20.17 -16.12
CA HIS A 136 1.27 20.58 -16.93
C HIS A 136 0.18 19.51 -17.14
N PHE A 137 0.05 18.53 -16.23
CA PHE A 137 -0.86 17.39 -16.39
C PHE A 137 -2.29 17.81 -16.77
N GLU A 138 -2.86 18.82 -16.10
CA GLU A 138 -4.23 19.27 -16.31
C GLU A 138 -4.44 19.97 -17.67
N GLN A 139 -3.36 20.36 -18.37
CA GLN A 139 -3.42 20.94 -19.71
C GLN A 139 -3.14 19.92 -20.82
N ARG A 140 -2.72 18.70 -20.45
CA ARG A 140 -2.29 17.67 -21.41
C ARG A 140 -3.42 16.67 -21.65
N SER A 141 -3.62 16.35 -22.92
CA SER A 141 -4.47 15.22 -23.29
C SER A 141 -3.76 13.88 -23.00
N LEU A 142 -4.54 12.84 -22.75
CA LEU A 142 -4.04 11.55 -22.29
C LEU A 142 -4.37 10.43 -23.29
N PHE A 143 -3.45 9.51 -23.45
CA PHE A 143 -3.66 8.19 -24.01
C PHE A 143 -3.48 7.14 -22.91
N LEU A 144 -4.26 6.06 -22.95
CA LEU A 144 -4.10 4.94 -22.01
C LEU A 144 -3.47 3.76 -22.75
N LEU A 145 -2.32 3.27 -22.31
CA LEU A 145 -1.67 2.08 -22.85
C LEU A 145 -1.88 0.89 -21.93
N GLN A 146 -2.07 -0.30 -22.51
CA GLN A 146 -2.44 -1.51 -21.75
C GLN A 146 -3.67 -1.30 -20.85
N PRO A 147 -4.75 -0.66 -21.34
CA PRO A 147 -5.88 -0.25 -20.51
C PRO A 147 -6.63 -1.42 -19.85
N ARG A 148 -6.48 -2.64 -20.37
CA ARG A 148 -7.10 -3.87 -19.84
C ARG A 148 -6.17 -4.71 -18.96
N SER A 149 -4.96 -4.23 -18.64
CA SER A 149 -4.12 -4.89 -17.65
C SER A 149 -4.83 -4.91 -16.28
N GLY A 150 -4.34 -5.70 -15.32
CA GLY A 150 -4.93 -5.72 -13.97
C GLY A 150 -5.03 -4.31 -13.36
N ILE A 151 -3.99 -3.51 -13.56
CA ILE A 151 -3.87 -2.14 -13.07
C ILE A 151 -4.69 -1.18 -13.94
N GLY A 152 -4.70 -1.37 -15.26
CA GLY A 152 -5.50 -0.58 -16.19
C GLY A 152 -7.00 -0.72 -15.93
N ASN A 153 -7.48 -1.90 -15.54
CA ASN A 153 -8.88 -2.11 -15.17
C ASN A 153 -9.24 -1.43 -13.83
N ILE A 154 -8.29 -1.30 -12.91
CA ILE A 154 -8.50 -0.61 -11.64
C ILE A 154 -8.49 0.91 -11.86
N TYR A 155 -7.43 1.44 -12.47
CA TYR A 155 -7.17 2.88 -12.50
C TYR A 155 -7.63 3.58 -13.78
N GLY A 156 -7.75 2.87 -14.89
CA GLY A 156 -8.20 3.44 -16.16
C GLY A 156 -9.54 4.17 -16.04
N PRO A 157 -10.60 3.53 -15.50
CA PRO A 157 -11.89 4.20 -15.27
C PRO A 157 -11.78 5.42 -14.34
N MET A 158 -10.97 5.34 -13.28
CA MET A 158 -10.80 6.44 -12.32
C MET A 158 -10.11 7.65 -12.97
N ILE A 159 -9.11 7.40 -13.82
CA ILE A 159 -8.41 8.44 -14.58
C ILE A 159 -9.34 9.06 -15.63
N VAL A 160 -10.15 8.25 -16.34
CA VAL A 160 -11.14 8.78 -17.31
C VAL A 160 -12.17 9.67 -16.63
N GLN A 161 -12.62 9.31 -15.43
CA GLN A 161 -13.62 10.08 -14.67
C GLN A 161 -13.02 11.27 -13.91
N HIS A 162 -11.70 11.38 -13.85
CA HIS A 162 -11.04 12.43 -13.08
C HIS A 162 -11.32 13.82 -13.73
N PRO A 163 -11.80 14.83 -12.97
CA PRO A 163 -12.28 16.10 -13.55
C PRO A 163 -11.25 16.88 -14.39
N SER A 164 -9.97 16.67 -14.11
CA SER A 164 -8.85 17.36 -14.77
C SER A 164 -8.18 16.51 -15.85
N SER A 165 -8.73 15.33 -16.16
CA SER A 165 -8.16 14.42 -17.15
C SER A 165 -8.92 14.50 -18.47
N HIS A 166 -8.18 14.63 -19.56
CA HIS A 166 -8.74 14.67 -20.91
C HIS A 166 -8.21 13.48 -21.74
N VAL A 167 -8.88 12.34 -21.68
CA VAL A 167 -8.45 11.11 -22.35
C VAL A 167 -8.95 11.09 -23.80
N ILE A 168 -8.02 11.03 -24.76
CA ILE A 168 -8.31 10.96 -26.21
C ILE A 168 -8.76 9.55 -26.58
N ALA A 169 -7.95 8.55 -26.21
CA ALA A 169 -8.18 7.16 -26.58
C ALA A 169 -7.45 6.19 -25.65
N ALA A 170 -7.98 4.98 -25.58
CA ALA A 170 -7.32 3.82 -25.00
C ALA A 170 -6.74 2.97 -26.13
N VAL A 171 -5.43 2.71 -26.07
CA VAL A 171 -4.69 1.96 -27.08
C VAL A 171 -4.72 0.48 -26.73
N ASP A 172 -5.46 -0.29 -27.52
CA ASP A 172 -5.75 -1.70 -27.27
C ASP A 172 -5.96 -2.47 -28.58
N ASP A 173 -5.05 -3.40 -28.88
CA ASP A 173 -5.14 -4.28 -30.05
C ASP A 173 -5.93 -5.57 -29.75
N GLN A 174 -6.40 -5.77 -28.51
CA GLN A 174 -7.15 -6.97 -28.19
C GLN A 174 -8.46 -7.04 -29.01
N PRO A 175 -8.83 -8.22 -29.53
CA PRO A 175 -10.12 -8.40 -30.20
C PRO A 175 -11.27 -8.08 -29.26
N GLY A 176 -12.29 -7.38 -29.76
CA GLY A 176 -13.48 -7.09 -28.99
C GLY A 176 -14.55 -6.42 -29.84
N ASP A 177 -15.80 -6.62 -29.46
CA ASP A 177 -16.98 -6.09 -30.16
C ASP A 177 -17.27 -4.61 -29.82
N SER A 178 -16.46 -4.00 -28.95
CA SER A 178 -16.63 -2.62 -28.51
C SER A 178 -15.58 -1.70 -29.12
N ASP A 179 -16.04 -0.56 -29.63
CA ASP A 179 -15.20 0.54 -30.09
C ASP A 179 -14.72 1.44 -28.95
N THR A 180 -14.96 1.04 -27.69
CA THR A 180 -14.50 1.76 -26.50
C THR A 180 -13.83 0.85 -25.48
N VAL A 181 -12.95 1.43 -24.67
CA VAL A 181 -12.41 0.82 -23.45
C VAL A 181 -12.56 1.85 -22.34
N HIS A 182 -13.11 1.45 -21.19
CA HIS A 182 -13.41 2.36 -20.07
C HIS A 182 -14.25 3.59 -20.44
N GLY A 183 -15.06 3.48 -21.49
CA GLY A 183 -15.92 4.57 -21.99
C GLY A 183 -15.24 5.58 -22.91
N VAL A 184 -13.95 5.41 -23.23
CA VAL A 184 -13.22 6.25 -24.21
C VAL A 184 -12.98 5.50 -25.51
N PRO A 185 -12.77 6.19 -26.65
CA PRO A 185 -12.51 5.55 -27.93
C PRO A 185 -11.35 4.55 -27.86
N ARG A 186 -11.54 3.37 -28.47
CA ARG A 186 -10.49 2.38 -28.63
C ARG A 186 -9.69 2.67 -29.89
N TRP A 187 -8.38 2.82 -29.75
CA TRP A 187 -7.44 2.89 -30.87
C TRP A 187 -6.58 1.64 -30.93
N SER A 188 -6.33 1.12 -32.13
CA SER A 188 -5.25 0.17 -32.36
C SER A 188 -3.89 0.85 -32.17
N SER A 189 -2.85 0.07 -31.91
CA SER A 189 -1.47 0.56 -31.88
C SER A 189 -1.08 1.28 -33.17
N ARG A 190 -1.60 0.81 -34.32
CA ARG A 190 -1.40 1.46 -35.62
C ARG A 190 -2.02 2.86 -35.67
N GLN A 191 -3.27 3.00 -35.25
CA GLN A 191 -3.94 4.31 -35.20
C GLN A 191 -3.20 5.27 -34.25
N PHE A 192 -2.72 4.76 -33.11
CA PHE A 192 -1.92 5.55 -32.18
C PHE A 192 -0.65 6.09 -32.84
N ILE A 193 0.15 5.24 -33.50
CA ILE A 193 1.37 5.67 -34.19
C ILE A 193 1.07 6.70 -35.30
N GLU A 194 0.02 6.45 -36.09
CA GLU A 194 -0.31 7.29 -37.26
C GLU A 194 -0.94 8.64 -36.87
N GLN A 195 -1.66 8.72 -35.74
CA GLN A 195 -2.53 9.85 -35.42
C GLN A 195 -2.13 10.63 -34.16
N ALA A 196 -1.38 10.02 -33.22
CA ALA A 196 -1.08 10.70 -31.95
C ALA A 196 -0.21 11.96 -32.11
N THR A 197 0.57 12.05 -33.19
CA THR A 197 1.36 13.26 -33.54
C THR A 197 0.50 14.52 -33.73
N GLN A 198 -0.80 14.38 -33.97
CA GLN A 198 -1.76 15.49 -33.99
C GLN A 198 -1.99 16.11 -32.60
N HIS A 199 -1.53 15.44 -31.55
CA HIS A 199 -1.61 15.86 -30.15
C HIS A 199 -0.19 15.95 -29.53
N PRO A 200 0.67 16.89 -29.96
CA PRO A 200 2.10 16.92 -29.59
C PRO A 200 2.36 17.20 -28.11
N GLN A 201 1.36 17.68 -27.37
CA GLN A 201 1.43 17.88 -25.92
C GLN A 201 0.80 16.72 -25.13
N ALA A 202 0.29 15.69 -25.80
CA ALA A 202 -0.32 14.56 -25.10
C ALA A 202 0.71 13.75 -24.31
N LEU A 203 0.19 12.94 -23.40
CA LEU A 203 0.93 12.00 -22.58
C LEU A 203 0.28 10.62 -22.70
N ALA A 204 1.09 9.56 -22.72
CA ALA A 204 0.62 8.19 -22.63
C ALA A 204 0.85 7.64 -21.22
N ILE A 205 -0.23 7.27 -20.53
CA ILE A 205 -0.17 6.57 -19.23
C ILE A 205 -0.04 5.07 -19.50
N ASP A 206 1.06 4.48 -19.03
CA ASP A 206 1.40 3.08 -19.22
C ASP A 206 0.96 2.24 -18.03
N PHE A 207 -0.06 1.40 -18.23
CA PHE A 207 -0.57 0.44 -17.23
C PHE A 207 0.06 -0.95 -17.35
N SER A 208 1.17 -1.10 -18.07
CA SER A 208 1.87 -2.38 -18.22
C SER A 208 2.23 -3.00 -16.87
N TYR A 209 2.01 -4.30 -16.71
CA TYR A 209 2.32 -5.01 -15.47
C TYR A 209 3.67 -5.72 -15.55
N SER A 210 4.04 -6.23 -16.72
CA SER A 210 5.28 -6.97 -16.94
C SER A 210 6.35 -6.16 -17.70
N PRO A 211 7.65 -6.52 -17.57
CA PRO A 211 8.72 -5.92 -18.36
C PRO A 211 8.48 -5.98 -19.88
N GLY A 212 7.89 -7.09 -20.35
CA GLY A 212 7.60 -7.27 -21.78
C GLY A 212 6.54 -6.30 -22.29
N GLU A 213 5.44 -6.16 -21.54
CA GLU A 213 4.38 -5.19 -21.85
C GLU A 213 4.91 -3.75 -21.83
N SER A 214 5.69 -3.39 -20.80
CA SER A 214 6.25 -2.04 -20.70
C SER A 214 7.25 -1.75 -21.82
N GLY A 215 8.03 -2.76 -22.25
CA GLY A 215 8.89 -2.66 -23.42
C GLY A 215 8.12 -2.37 -24.72
N VAL A 216 6.95 -3.00 -24.90
CA VAL A 216 6.06 -2.73 -26.04
C VAL A 216 5.49 -1.31 -25.95
N ALA A 217 4.95 -0.91 -24.79
CA ALA A 217 4.41 0.42 -24.57
C ALA A 217 5.46 1.51 -24.84
N HIS A 218 6.70 1.30 -24.39
CA HIS A 218 7.82 2.19 -24.66
C HIS A 218 8.09 2.35 -26.16
N LYS A 219 8.11 1.25 -26.93
CA LYS A 219 8.31 1.31 -28.39
C LYS A 219 7.16 1.96 -29.14
N LEU A 220 5.92 1.76 -28.69
CA LEU A 220 4.76 2.46 -29.25
C LEU A 220 4.87 3.97 -29.04
N CYS A 221 5.20 4.41 -27.83
CA CYS A 221 5.43 5.83 -27.51
C CYS A 221 6.58 6.44 -28.33
N GLU A 222 7.70 5.73 -28.46
CA GLU A 222 8.85 6.16 -29.26
C GLU A 222 8.46 6.40 -30.73
N GLN A 223 7.70 5.46 -31.33
CA GLN A 223 7.24 5.58 -32.71
C GLN A 223 6.18 6.67 -32.90
N ALA A 224 5.29 6.85 -31.92
CA ALA A 224 4.25 7.87 -31.95
C ALA A 224 4.77 9.29 -31.61
N GLY A 225 5.98 9.42 -31.08
CA GLY A 225 6.53 10.68 -30.59
C GLY A 225 5.80 11.22 -29.35
N ILE A 226 5.23 10.33 -28.53
CA ILE A 226 4.45 10.69 -27.34
C ILE A 226 5.23 10.33 -26.08
N GLU A 227 5.28 11.27 -25.14
CA GLU A 227 5.89 11.03 -23.83
C GLU A 227 5.11 9.97 -23.05
N ARG A 228 5.84 9.03 -22.45
CA ARG A 228 5.30 7.95 -21.63
C ARG A 228 5.47 8.26 -20.15
N VAL A 229 4.43 8.03 -19.36
CA VAL A 229 4.47 8.10 -17.90
C VAL A 229 3.94 6.79 -17.31
N ASP A 230 4.61 6.31 -16.26
CA ASP A 230 4.20 5.13 -15.50
C ASP A 230 2.86 5.36 -14.77
N ALA A 231 2.02 4.33 -14.73
CA ALA A 231 0.73 4.40 -14.04
C ALA A 231 0.86 4.78 -12.56
N CYS A 232 1.90 4.34 -11.82
CA CYS A 232 2.09 4.69 -10.42
C CYS A 232 2.24 6.21 -10.22
N LEU A 233 2.97 6.87 -11.13
CA LEU A 233 3.13 8.32 -11.11
C LEU A 233 1.82 9.04 -11.43
N ALA A 234 1.04 8.54 -12.41
CA ALA A 234 -0.27 9.10 -12.73
C ALA A 234 -1.29 8.92 -11.59
N VAL A 235 -1.33 7.75 -10.97
CA VAL A 235 -2.14 7.44 -9.78
C VAL A 235 -1.80 8.40 -8.64
N ALA A 236 -0.51 8.59 -8.36
CA ALA A 236 -0.04 9.54 -7.37
C ALA A 236 -0.36 10.99 -7.74
N HIS A 237 -0.25 11.38 -9.01
CA HIS A 237 -0.61 12.72 -9.44
C HIS A 237 -2.11 13.00 -9.24
N CYS A 238 -2.94 12.05 -9.64
CA CYS A 238 -4.39 12.15 -9.54
C CYS A 238 -4.94 11.97 -8.12
N GLY A 239 -4.10 11.69 -7.11
CA GLY A 239 -4.54 11.50 -5.73
C GLY A 239 -5.39 10.26 -5.52
N LEU A 240 -5.15 9.23 -6.32
CA LEU A 240 -5.89 7.97 -6.25
C LEU A 240 -5.31 7.04 -5.18
N VAL A 241 -6.17 6.17 -4.65
CA VAL A 241 -5.82 5.12 -3.69
C VAL A 241 -4.89 4.10 -4.36
N ALA A 242 -3.78 3.75 -3.73
CA ALA A 242 -2.82 2.75 -4.25
C ALA A 242 -3.22 1.31 -3.87
N VAL A 243 -3.44 1.06 -2.58
CA VAL A 243 -3.98 -0.21 -2.07
C VAL A 243 -5.17 0.11 -1.17
N TYR A 244 -4.92 0.58 0.05
CA TYR A 244 -5.95 1.13 0.96
C TYR A 244 -5.79 2.62 1.26
N GLU A 245 -4.64 3.19 0.90
CA GLU A 245 -4.32 4.60 1.14
C GLU A 245 -3.96 5.30 -0.19
N PRO A 246 -4.21 6.62 -0.33
CA PRO A 246 -3.69 7.40 -1.44
C PRO A 246 -2.18 7.19 -1.63
N ALA A 247 -1.71 7.11 -2.88
CA ALA A 247 -0.29 6.91 -3.17
C ALA A 247 0.62 7.97 -2.49
N GLN A 248 0.15 9.21 -2.36
CA GLN A 248 0.91 10.25 -1.64
C GLN A 248 1.01 10.01 -0.14
N VAL A 249 0.06 9.30 0.47
CA VAL A 249 0.13 8.93 1.90
C VAL A 249 1.26 7.93 2.12
N TYR A 250 1.46 6.97 1.21
CA TYR A 250 2.64 6.08 1.24
C TYR A 250 3.95 6.86 1.23
N ARG A 251 4.08 7.85 0.36
CA ARG A 251 5.26 8.75 0.32
C ARG A 251 5.46 9.47 1.65
N GLN A 252 4.41 10.13 2.15
CA GLN A 252 4.49 10.96 3.35
C GLN A 252 4.83 10.15 4.59
N ARG A 253 4.19 8.99 4.79
CA ARG A 253 4.47 8.09 5.92
C ARG A 253 5.87 7.46 5.83
N THR A 254 6.35 7.21 4.61
CA THR A 254 7.73 6.77 4.39
C THR A 254 8.75 7.82 4.87
N LEU A 255 8.54 9.09 4.54
CA LEU A 255 9.39 10.18 5.02
C LEU A 255 9.30 10.36 6.53
N LEU A 256 8.09 10.29 7.10
CA LEU A 256 7.85 10.46 8.53
C LEU A 256 8.59 9.43 9.39
N ARG A 257 8.65 8.17 8.93
CA ARG A 257 9.29 7.06 9.65
C ARG A 257 10.61 6.61 9.01
N LEU A 258 11.24 7.47 8.20
CA LEU A 258 12.41 7.09 7.40
C LEU A 258 13.54 6.52 8.26
N ASP A 259 13.83 7.14 9.41
CA ASP A 259 14.90 6.68 10.30
C ASP A 259 14.63 5.28 10.85
N GLU A 260 13.37 4.90 11.07
CA GLU A 260 13.00 3.55 11.49
C GLU A 260 13.24 2.53 10.38
N PHE A 261 12.85 2.85 9.14
CA PHE A 261 13.15 2.02 7.98
C PHE A 261 14.67 1.87 7.77
N LEU A 262 15.43 2.94 7.91
CA LEU A 262 16.89 2.88 7.77
C LEU A 262 17.53 1.99 8.85
N ARG A 263 17.03 2.03 10.09
CA ARG A 263 17.45 1.11 11.16
C ARG A 263 17.03 -0.34 10.91
N LEU A 264 15.85 -0.55 10.30
CA LEU A 264 15.42 -1.90 9.94
C LEU A 264 16.37 -2.56 8.94
N ALA A 265 16.97 -1.78 8.04
CA ALA A 265 17.94 -2.31 7.07
C ALA A 265 19.11 -3.05 7.76
N ASP A 266 19.55 -2.60 8.93
CA ASP A 266 20.64 -3.22 9.70
C ASP A 266 20.24 -4.57 10.32
N ARG A 267 18.94 -4.90 10.33
CA ARG A 267 18.37 -6.13 10.89
C ARG A 267 17.99 -7.17 9.85
N LEU A 268 18.12 -6.84 8.56
CA LEU A 268 17.82 -7.76 7.48
C LEU A 268 19.01 -8.69 7.24
N ASP A 269 18.75 -10.00 7.15
CA ASP A 269 19.80 -11.03 7.15
C ASP A 269 20.66 -11.05 5.87
N ASP A 270 20.20 -10.42 4.79
CA ASP A 270 20.87 -10.52 3.49
C ASP A 270 20.81 -9.23 2.66
N ASP A 271 21.81 -9.06 1.79
CA ASP A 271 21.97 -7.87 0.94
C ASP A 271 20.79 -7.65 -0.02
N LEU A 272 20.12 -8.72 -0.47
CA LEU A 272 18.94 -8.62 -1.35
C LEU A 272 17.75 -8.05 -0.57
N SER A 273 17.57 -8.42 0.71
CA SER A 273 16.54 -7.85 1.57
C SER A 273 16.74 -6.34 1.76
N VAL A 274 17.98 -5.92 2.02
CA VAL A 274 18.33 -4.49 2.12
C VAL A 274 18.08 -3.78 0.79
N PHE A 275 18.46 -4.42 -0.33
CA PHE A 275 18.21 -3.89 -1.67
C PHE A 275 16.71 -3.72 -1.93
N THR A 276 15.90 -4.74 -1.64
CA THR A 276 14.44 -4.71 -1.77
C THR A 276 13.83 -3.61 -0.90
N LEU A 277 14.26 -3.46 0.36
CA LEU A 277 13.79 -2.39 1.23
C LEU A 277 14.04 -1.03 0.60
N TYR A 278 15.28 -0.74 0.20
CA TYR A 278 15.63 0.56 -0.37
C TYR A 278 15.00 0.81 -1.73
N SER A 279 14.89 -0.20 -2.58
CA SER A 279 14.13 -0.11 -3.84
C SER A 279 12.67 0.24 -3.59
N ASN A 280 12.02 -0.41 -2.61
CA ASN A 280 10.63 -0.16 -2.28
C ASN A 280 10.43 1.24 -1.67
N LEU A 281 11.30 1.68 -0.76
CA LEU A 281 11.26 3.04 -0.21
C LEU A 281 11.45 4.07 -1.33
N LEU A 282 12.43 3.88 -2.20
CA LEU A 282 12.68 4.81 -3.30
C LEU A 282 11.51 4.82 -4.29
N PHE A 283 10.89 3.66 -4.58
CA PHE A 283 9.64 3.57 -5.34
C PHE A 283 8.53 4.40 -4.70
N ARG A 284 8.26 4.26 -3.39
CA ARG A 284 7.27 5.11 -2.69
C ARG A 284 7.65 6.60 -2.78
N LEU A 285 8.94 6.90 -2.88
CA LEU A 285 9.45 8.26 -2.97
C LEU A 285 9.53 8.84 -4.40
N THR A 286 9.40 8.05 -5.45
CA THR A 286 9.53 8.56 -6.83
C THR A 286 8.38 8.14 -7.71
N TYR A 287 7.59 7.15 -7.26
CA TYR A 287 6.58 6.44 -8.03
C TYR A 287 7.15 5.73 -9.27
N ASP A 288 8.46 5.50 -9.30
CA ASP A 288 9.17 4.82 -10.39
C ASP A 288 9.13 3.31 -10.17
N SER A 289 8.19 2.64 -10.83
CA SER A 289 7.96 1.19 -10.75
C SER A 289 9.19 0.36 -11.17
N SER A 290 10.11 0.91 -11.97
CA SER A 290 11.32 0.20 -12.42
C SER A 290 12.24 -0.17 -11.26
N LEU A 291 12.14 0.53 -10.13
CA LEU A 291 12.88 0.21 -8.91
C LEU A 291 12.42 -1.12 -8.29
N LEU A 292 11.16 -1.50 -8.49
CA LEU A 292 10.61 -2.77 -8.01
C LEU A 292 11.04 -3.92 -8.92
N LEU A 293 11.10 -3.70 -10.24
CA LEU A 293 11.60 -4.68 -11.21
C LEU A 293 13.01 -5.17 -10.87
N ASP A 294 13.88 -4.24 -10.48
CA ASP A 294 15.26 -4.54 -10.15
C ASP A 294 15.41 -5.49 -8.94
N CYS A 295 14.42 -5.51 -8.05
CA CYS A 295 14.39 -6.32 -6.83
C CYS A 295 13.33 -7.42 -6.84
N TRP A 296 12.70 -7.64 -8.01
CA TRP A 296 11.63 -8.62 -8.19
C TRP A 296 12.17 -10.03 -8.00
N ALA A 297 11.67 -10.70 -6.97
CA ALA A 297 11.95 -12.10 -6.71
C ALA A 297 11.17 -12.98 -7.69
N THR A 298 11.75 -14.13 -8.03
CA THR A 298 11.12 -15.09 -8.94
C THR A 298 9.71 -15.45 -8.44
N PRO A 299 8.64 -15.21 -9.21
CA PRO A 299 7.26 -15.40 -8.74
C PRO A 299 6.96 -16.80 -8.22
N ILE A 300 7.60 -17.82 -8.80
CA ILE A 300 7.42 -19.21 -8.35
C ILE A 300 7.83 -19.40 -6.88
N ASN A 301 8.75 -18.57 -6.36
CA ASN A 301 9.29 -18.66 -5.01
C ASN A 301 8.43 -17.95 -3.95
N GLU A 302 7.38 -17.20 -4.32
CA GLU A 302 6.51 -16.50 -3.36
C GLU A 302 6.08 -17.42 -2.20
N TYR A 303 6.31 -16.98 -0.96
CA TYR A 303 6.23 -17.77 0.29
C TYR A 303 7.17 -18.99 0.36
N PHE A 304 7.03 -19.94 -0.56
CA PHE A 304 7.79 -21.19 -0.68
C PHE A 304 7.62 -21.78 -2.08
N SER A 305 8.47 -22.74 -2.47
CA SER A 305 8.39 -23.44 -3.76
C SER A 305 9.00 -24.83 -3.69
N GLU A 306 8.54 -25.76 -4.54
CA GLU A 306 9.22 -27.05 -4.75
C GLU A 306 10.64 -26.85 -5.34
N TYR A 307 10.81 -25.79 -6.13
CA TYR A 307 12.06 -25.47 -6.83
C TYR A 307 12.84 -24.34 -6.15
N ALA A 308 12.61 -24.12 -4.85
CA ALA A 308 13.15 -22.97 -4.13
C ALA A 308 14.68 -22.90 -4.21
N ASP A 309 15.18 -21.82 -4.81
CA ASP A 309 16.61 -21.47 -4.93
C ASP A 309 17.20 -20.86 -3.64
N SER A 310 16.56 -21.09 -2.49
CA SER A 310 16.81 -20.49 -1.17
C SER A 310 16.46 -19.00 -1.00
N SER A 311 15.91 -18.34 -2.03
CA SER A 311 15.47 -16.94 -1.92
C SER A 311 14.32 -16.73 -0.92
N THR A 312 13.49 -17.76 -0.70
CA THR A 312 12.33 -17.77 0.23
C THR A 312 12.41 -18.99 1.17
N PHE A 313 11.30 -19.52 1.71
CA PHE A 313 11.35 -20.69 2.59
C PHE A 313 11.34 -22.00 1.82
N GLN A 314 12.13 -22.96 2.33
CA GLN A 314 12.00 -24.38 1.99
C GLN A 314 11.10 -25.05 3.03
N LEU A 315 10.13 -25.85 2.59
CA LEU A 315 9.19 -26.51 3.50
C LEU A 315 9.84 -27.74 4.15
N GLY A 316 9.53 -27.94 5.44
CA GLY A 316 9.76 -29.20 6.12
C GLY A 316 8.72 -30.25 5.73
N GLN A 317 8.88 -31.49 6.19
CA GLN A 317 7.94 -32.58 5.91
C GLN A 317 6.88 -32.77 7.00
N ARG A 318 6.97 -31.99 8.09
CA ARG A 318 6.12 -32.10 9.27
C ARG A 318 5.47 -30.79 9.67
N GLU A 319 5.15 -29.98 8.68
CA GLU A 319 4.60 -28.65 8.91
C GLU A 319 3.14 -28.70 9.40
N HIS A 320 2.84 -27.93 10.43
CA HIS A 320 1.52 -27.43 10.78
C HIS A 320 1.35 -26.05 10.14
N PHE A 321 0.76 -26.01 8.96
CA PHE A 321 0.60 -24.82 8.13
C PHE A 321 -0.70 -24.08 8.44
N CYS A 322 -0.61 -22.77 8.64
CA CYS A 322 -1.75 -21.87 8.69
C CYS A 322 -1.70 -20.88 7.52
N ASP A 323 -2.76 -20.84 6.72
CA ASP A 323 -2.97 -19.87 5.63
C ASP A 323 -4.03 -18.85 6.06
N GLY A 324 -3.60 -17.67 6.50
CA GLY A 324 -4.46 -16.52 6.77
C GLY A 324 -4.70 -15.73 5.50
N GLY A 325 -5.98 -15.56 5.14
CA GLY A 325 -6.37 -14.99 3.85
C GLY A 325 -6.16 -16.00 2.73
N ALA A 326 -6.85 -17.14 2.85
CA ALA A 326 -6.64 -18.27 1.96
C ALA A 326 -7.32 -18.09 0.59
N PHE A 327 -8.22 -17.11 0.43
CA PHE A 327 -8.99 -16.88 -0.79
C PHE A 327 -9.65 -18.18 -1.26
N GLN A 328 -9.38 -18.62 -2.49
CA GLN A 328 -9.89 -19.86 -3.08
C GLN A 328 -8.92 -21.05 -2.90
N GLY A 329 -7.92 -20.87 -2.03
CA GLY A 329 -6.85 -21.81 -1.67
C GLY A 329 -5.73 -22.02 -2.69
N PRO A 330 -5.29 -21.03 -3.50
CA PRO A 330 -4.12 -21.21 -4.37
C PRO A 330 -2.85 -21.53 -3.56
N ILE A 331 -2.65 -20.88 -2.41
CA ILE A 331 -1.48 -21.10 -1.56
C ILE A 331 -1.57 -22.45 -0.82
N VAL A 332 -2.76 -22.89 -0.41
CA VAL A 332 -2.98 -24.26 0.08
C VAL A 332 -2.54 -25.30 -0.96
N ARG A 333 -2.93 -25.15 -2.24
CA ARG A 333 -2.52 -26.07 -3.30
C ARG A 333 -1.00 -26.03 -3.53
N LYS A 334 -0.44 -24.82 -3.58
CA LYS A 334 1.02 -24.63 -3.68
C LYS A 334 1.76 -25.32 -2.54
N PHE A 335 1.24 -25.24 -1.32
CA PHE A 335 1.83 -25.89 -0.14
C PHE A 335 1.79 -27.41 -0.25
N LEU A 336 0.68 -27.98 -0.71
CA LEU A 336 0.56 -29.43 -0.94
C LEU A 336 1.56 -29.93 -1.98
N GLU A 337 1.73 -29.19 -3.08
CA GLU A 337 2.71 -29.51 -4.13
C GLU A 337 4.15 -29.39 -3.60
N ALA A 338 4.50 -28.26 -2.98
CA ALA A 338 5.84 -27.99 -2.47
C ALA A 338 6.25 -28.93 -1.32
N SER A 339 5.30 -29.35 -0.48
CA SER A 339 5.54 -30.34 0.58
C SER A 339 5.50 -31.79 0.07
N ARG A 340 5.15 -32.00 -1.22
CA ARG A 340 4.88 -33.33 -1.80
C ARG A 340 3.89 -34.12 -0.94
N TYR A 341 2.85 -33.45 -0.46
CA TYR A 341 1.80 -34.01 0.39
C TYR A 341 2.31 -34.60 1.72
N ARG A 342 3.48 -34.17 2.20
CA ARG A 342 4.05 -34.56 3.50
C ARG A 342 4.02 -33.39 4.46
N TYR A 343 3.05 -33.42 5.38
CA TYR A 343 2.75 -32.38 6.36
C TYR A 343 1.91 -32.97 7.49
N GLU A 344 1.78 -32.27 8.61
CA GLU A 344 0.97 -32.72 9.75
C GLU A 344 -0.46 -32.16 9.69
N SER A 345 -0.63 -30.85 9.42
CA SER A 345 -1.95 -30.25 9.27
C SER A 345 -1.94 -28.94 8.48
N ILE A 346 -3.07 -28.59 7.87
CA ILE A 346 -3.34 -27.31 7.22
C ILE A 346 -4.60 -26.70 7.83
N THR A 347 -4.52 -25.45 8.29
CA THR A 347 -5.69 -24.64 8.63
C THR A 347 -5.74 -23.39 7.76
N ALA A 348 -6.86 -23.14 7.11
CA ALA A 348 -7.02 -22.04 6.16
C ALA A 348 -8.19 -21.14 6.57
N PHE A 349 -7.94 -19.83 6.69
CA PHE A 349 -8.95 -18.84 7.09
C PHE A 349 -9.37 -17.98 5.90
N GLU A 350 -10.68 -17.90 5.67
CA GLU A 350 -11.26 -17.06 4.62
C GLU A 350 -12.65 -16.54 5.06
N PRO A 351 -12.80 -15.23 5.38
CA PRO A 351 -14.09 -14.68 5.81
C PRO A 351 -15.14 -14.54 4.69
N ASP A 352 -14.73 -14.27 3.45
CA ASP A 352 -15.63 -14.11 2.29
C ASP A 352 -16.32 -15.44 1.99
N GLY A 353 -17.65 -15.46 2.00
CA GLY A 353 -18.44 -16.68 1.83
C GLY A 353 -18.30 -17.33 0.47
N ILE A 354 -18.10 -16.54 -0.60
CA ILE A 354 -17.94 -17.01 -1.97
C ILE A 354 -16.58 -17.69 -2.12
N ASN A 355 -15.53 -17.05 -1.61
CA ASN A 355 -14.17 -17.61 -1.62
C ASN A 355 -14.07 -18.83 -0.70
N PHE A 356 -14.65 -18.75 0.49
CA PHE A 356 -14.68 -19.84 1.46
C PHE A 356 -15.33 -21.11 0.90
N GLN A 357 -16.46 -20.99 0.18
CA GLN A 357 -17.09 -22.14 -0.47
C GLN A 357 -16.15 -22.85 -1.45
N LYS A 358 -15.37 -22.09 -2.22
CA LYS A 358 -14.38 -22.66 -3.16
C LYS A 358 -13.20 -23.28 -2.42
N LEU A 359 -12.73 -22.66 -1.34
CA LEU A 359 -11.68 -23.17 -0.46
C LEU A 359 -12.07 -24.53 0.15
N GLN A 360 -13.30 -24.68 0.64
CA GLN A 360 -13.81 -25.96 1.16
C GLN A 360 -13.80 -27.07 0.09
N GLY A 361 -13.99 -26.72 -1.18
CA GLY A 361 -13.94 -27.65 -2.29
C GLY A 361 -12.58 -28.37 -2.47
N ILE A 362 -11.49 -27.85 -1.90
CA ILE A 362 -10.17 -28.49 -1.97
C ILE A 362 -10.17 -29.87 -1.31
N ALA A 363 -10.81 -30.00 -0.15
CA ALA A 363 -10.89 -31.27 0.59
C ALA A 363 -11.61 -32.36 -0.19
N SER A 364 -12.59 -31.97 -1.00
CA SER A 364 -13.37 -32.90 -1.85
C SER A 364 -12.65 -33.24 -3.15
N ALA A 365 -11.77 -32.36 -3.64
CA ALA A 365 -11.10 -32.50 -4.94
C ALA A 365 -9.76 -33.23 -4.86
N LEU A 366 -9.12 -33.26 -3.69
CA LEU A 366 -7.79 -33.85 -3.48
C LEU A 366 -7.85 -34.98 -2.44
N PRO A 367 -6.96 -35.99 -2.53
CA PRO A 367 -6.94 -37.12 -1.61
C PRO A 367 -6.30 -36.75 -0.26
N LEU A 368 -6.90 -35.77 0.45
CA LEU A 368 -6.42 -35.31 1.75
C LEU A 368 -7.01 -36.16 2.88
N PRO A 369 -6.23 -36.54 3.89
CA PRO A 369 -6.77 -37.17 5.08
C PRO A 369 -7.81 -36.24 5.75
N PRO A 370 -8.98 -36.73 6.22
CA PRO A 370 -10.06 -35.90 6.73
C PRO A 370 -9.71 -34.98 7.90
N HIS A 371 -8.64 -35.30 8.64
CA HIS A 371 -8.21 -34.54 9.82
C HIS A 371 -7.05 -33.58 9.55
N ASN A 372 -6.47 -33.62 8.35
CA ASN A 372 -5.26 -32.88 8.03
C ASN A 372 -5.55 -31.52 7.35
N PHE A 373 -6.81 -31.21 7.03
CA PHE A 373 -7.22 -29.93 6.45
C PHE A 373 -8.49 -29.38 7.11
N LYS A 374 -8.42 -28.15 7.62
CA LYS A 374 -9.54 -27.41 8.22
C LYS A 374 -9.67 -26.03 7.57
N ALA A 375 -10.82 -25.75 6.94
CA ALA A 375 -11.16 -24.41 6.48
C ALA A 375 -12.06 -23.71 7.51
N ILE A 376 -11.77 -22.45 7.85
CA ILE A 376 -12.50 -21.65 8.85
C ILE A 376 -13.00 -20.34 8.24
N ARG A 377 -14.31 -20.11 8.30
CA ARG A 377 -14.95 -18.88 7.81
C ARG A 377 -14.97 -17.79 8.86
N LYS A 378 -13.80 -17.27 9.20
CA LYS A 378 -13.62 -16.16 10.14
C LYS A 378 -12.45 -15.29 9.69
N ALA A 379 -12.51 -14.00 10.01
CA ALA A 379 -11.36 -13.11 9.89
C ALA A 379 -10.40 -13.36 11.08
N ILE A 380 -9.09 -13.19 10.88
CA ILE A 380 -8.10 -13.33 11.95
C ILE A 380 -7.87 -11.95 12.57
N SER A 381 -7.86 -11.86 13.90
CA SER A 381 -7.57 -10.64 14.67
C SER A 381 -7.00 -10.98 16.05
N ASN A 382 -6.82 -9.96 16.89
CA ASN A 382 -6.42 -10.09 18.30
C ASN A 382 -7.60 -10.32 19.26
N GLU A 383 -8.84 -10.24 18.78
CA GLU A 383 -10.04 -10.36 19.61
C GLU A 383 -11.21 -11.04 18.87
N HIS A 384 -12.22 -11.45 19.64
CA HIS A 384 -13.53 -11.88 19.13
C HIS A 384 -14.45 -10.68 19.00
N ALA A 385 -14.70 -10.29 17.76
CA ALA A 385 -15.56 -9.16 17.41
C ALA A 385 -16.34 -9.49 16.13
N THR A 386 -17.27 -8.61 15.78
CA THR A 386 -17.99 -8.65 14.51
C THR A 386 -17.63 -7.39 13.74
N LEU A 387 -17.04 -7.56 12.56
CA LEU A 387 -16.62 -6.45 11.70
C LEU A 387 -17.50 -6.36 10.48
N ARG A 388 -17.77 -5.14 10.02
CA ARG A 388 -18.36 -4.91 8.70
C ARG A 388 -17.35 -5.26 7.61
N PHE A 389 -17.82 -5.91 6.56
CA PHE A 389 -16.96 -6.49 5.54
C PHE A 389 -17.59 -6.33 4.15
N GLU A 390 -16.75 -5.99 3.19
CA GLU A 390 -17.10 -5.90 1.77
C GLU A 390 -16.83 -7.27 1.13
N GLU A 391 -17.90 -7.97 0.74
CA GLU A 391 -17.82 -9.31 0.13
C GLU A 391 -17.96 -9.17 -1.39
N THR A 392 -16.85 -9.30 -2.12
CA THR A 392 -16.85 -9.21 -3.58
C THR A 392 -16.63 -10.56 -4.26
N GLY A 393 -16.17 -11.58 -3.53
CA GLY A 393 -15.69 -12.85 -4.10
C GLY A 393 -14.44 -12.71 -4.97
N THR A 394 -13.76 -11.55 -4.90
CA THR A 394 -12.50 -11.26 -5.61
C THR A 394 -11.36 -11.05 -4.61
N VAL A 395 -10.17 -10.72 -5.10
CA VAL A 395 -9.01 -10.30 -4.29
C VAL A 395 -9.20 -8.93 -3.62
N SER A 396 -10.39 -8.33 -3.73
CA SER A 396 -10.70 -7.01 -3.16
C SER A 396 -11.62 -7.10 -1.93
N SER A 397 -11.95 -8.31 -1.46
CA SER A 397 -12.77 -8.50 -0.27
C SER A 397 -12.00 -8.11 0.99
N HIS A 398 -12.51 -7.16 1.80
CA HIS A 398 -11.81 -6.61 2.96
C HIS A 398 -12.76 -6.05 4.02
N VAL A 399 -12.23 -5.75 5.21
CA VAL A 399 -12.97 -5.05 6.28
C VAL A 399 -13.24 -3.61 5.84
N SER A 400 -14.51 -3.21 5.84
CA SER A 400 -14.94 -1.88 5.40
C SER A 400 -16.12 -1.39 6.22
N SER A 401 -16.09 -0.12 6.64
CA SER A 401 -17.20 0.52 7.36
C SER A 401 -18.48 0.58 6.52
N HIS A 402 -18.36 0.54 5.19
CA HIS A 402 -19.47 0.53 4.24
C HIS A 402 -19.85 -0.87 3.79
N GLY A 403 -19.12 -1.89 4.26
CA GLY A 403 -19.31 -3.29 3.88
C GLY A 403 -20.74 -3.78 4.04
N GLY A 404 -21.23 -4.51 3.04
CA GLY A 404 -22.61 -5.03 2.98
C GLY A 404 -22.90 -6.19 3.94
N ILE A 405 -21.87 -6.85 4.46
CA ILE A 405 -22.02 -8.01 5.36
C ILE A 405 -21.27 -7.82 6.67
N SER A 406 -21.38 -8.80 7.57
CA SER A 406 -20.61 -8.86 8.80
C SER A 406 -19.93 -10.21 8.94
N VAL A 407 -18.68 -10.20 9.41
CA VAL A 407 -17.87 -11.41 9.63
C VAL A 407 -17.36 -11.43 11.05
N ALA A 408 -17.29 -12.62 11.64
CA ALA A 408 -16.72 -12.81 12.97
C ALA A 408 -15.18 -12.84 12.88
N THR A 409 -14.52 -12.21 13.82
CA THR A 409 -13.06 -12.33 14.02
C THR A 409 -12.74 -13.42 15.03
N THR A 410 -11.52 -13.95 14.97
CA THR A 410 -10.99 -14.93 15.93
C THR A 410 -9.51 -14.73 16.14
N ARG A 411 -9.01 -15.23 17.27
CA ARG A 411 -7.58 -15.35 17.55
C ARG A 411 -7.04 -16.68 17.04
N LEU A 412 -5.79 -16.69 16.55
CA LEU A 412 -5.13 -17.94 16.17
C LEU A 412 -4.87 -18.84 17.38
N ASP A 413 -4.55 -18.26 18.55
CA ASP A 413 -4.35 -18.99 19.80
C ASP A 413 -5.58 -19.81 20.23
N ASP A 414 -6.78 -19.42 19.79
CA ASP A 414 -8.03 -20.10 20.16
C ASP A 414 -8.42 -21.20 19.15
N GLU A 415 -7.90 -21.15 17.93
CA GLU A 415 -8.28 -22.04 16.83
C GLU A 415 -7.22 -23.11 16.52
N LEU A 416 -5.97 -22.91 16.95
CA LEU A 416 -4.82 -23.75 16.63
C LEU A 416 -4.10 -24.24 17.90
N GLU A 417 -3.82 -25.54 17.96
CA GLU A 417 -2.96 -26.13 19.01
C GLU A 417 -1.49 -26.15 18.61
N LYS A 418 -1.21 -26.29 17.31
CA LYS A 418 0.13 -26.40 16.73
C LYS A 418 0.29 -25.48 15.54
N LEU A 419 1.45 -24.83 15.45
CA LEU A 419 1.80 -23.93 14.36
C LEU A 419 3.31 -23.95 14.14
N THR A 420 3.74 -24.35 12.94
CA THR A 420 5.16 -24.33 12.54
C THR A 420 5.42 -23.39 11.37
N PHE A 421 4.40 -23.15 10.54
CA PHE A 421 4.45 -22.21 9.42
C PHE A 421 3.16 -21.40 9.34
N LEU A 422 3.27 -20.08 9.33
CA LEU A 422 2.15 -19.15 9.20
C LEU A 422 2.35 -18.27 7.97
N LYS A 423 1.38 -18.26 7.06
CA LYS A 423 1.28 -17.25 6.00
C LYS A 423 0.15 -16.29 6.35
N LEU A 424 0.38 -14.99 6.19
CA LEU A 424 -0.61 -13.94 6.39
C LEU A 424 -0.66 -13.01 5.19
N ASP A 425 -1.85 -12.85 4.63
CA ASP A 425 -2.23 -11.84 3.65
C ASP A 425 -3.69 -11.48 3.93
N ILE A 426 -3.92 -10.56 4.87
CA ILE A 426 -5.23 -10.35 5.50
C ILE A 426 -5.61 -8.87 5.54
N GLU A 427 -5.23 -8.14 4.50
CA GLU A 427 -5.75 -6.81 4.18
C GLU A 427 -5.54 -5.76 5.31
N GLY A 428 -4.37 -5.81 5.97
CA GLY A 428 -3.96 -4.88 7.02
C GLY A 428 -4.22 -5.33 8.45
N PHE A 429 -4.73 -6.55 8.65
CA PHE A 429 -4.92 -7.12 9.99
C PHE A 429 -3.69 -7.88 10.51
N GLU A 430 -2.56 -7.89 9.78
CA GLU A 430 -1.39 -8.71 10.08
C GLU A 430 -0.86 -8.48 11.50
N ALA A 431 -0.64 -7.22 11.91
CA ALA A 431 -0.15 -6.92 13.26
C ALA A 431 -1.12 -7.40 14.36
N ARG A 432 -2.44 -7.24 14.16
CA ARG A 432 -3.47 -7.74 15.09
C ARG A 432 -3.50 -9.27 15.11
N ALA A 433 -3.37 -9.92 13.96
CA ALA A 433 -3.32 -11.37 13.88
C ALA A 433 -2.11 -11.94 14.64
N LEU A 434 -0.95 -11.29 14.56
CA LEU A 434 0.24 -11.67 15.33
C LEU A 434 0.02 -11.51 16.83
N GLU A 435 -0.62 -10.42 17.27
CA GLU A 435 -1.04 -10.27 18.68
C GLU A 435 -2.01 -11.38 19.12
N GLY A 436 -2.99 -11.71 18.27
CA GLY A 436 -3.92 -12.83 18.49
C GLY A 436 -3.28 -14.22 18.45
N ALA A 437 -2.04 -14.33 17.98
CA ALA A 437 -1.22 -15.54 17.94
C ALA A 437 -0.06 -15.51 18.95
N SER A 438 -0.12 -14.60 19.93
CA SER A 438 0.99 -14.34 20.85
C SER A 438 1.45 -15.58 21.62
N HIS A 439 0.55 -16.47 22.04
CA HIS A 439 0.91 -17.69 22.75
C HIS A 439 1.63 -18.68 21.81
N LEU A 440 1.08 -18.92 20.62
CA LEU A 440 1.71 -19.78 19.60
C LEU A 440 3.09 -19.28 19.20
N ILE A 441 3.24 -17.98 18.94
CA ILE A 441 4.51 -17.38 18.52
C ILE A 441 5.57 -17.51 19.63
N ARG A 442 5.21 -17.19 20.88
CA ARG A 442 6.13 -17.27 22.03
C ARG A 442 6.61 -18.70 22.30
N THR A 443 5.71 -19.68 22.17
CA THR A 443 5.98 -21.06 22.63
C THR A 443 6.45 -21.99 21.53
N GLN A 444 6.03 -21.77 20.28
CA GLN A 444 6.31 -22.67 19.15
C GLN A 444 7.22 -22.06 18.10
N ARG A 445 7.39 -20.73 18.12
CA ARG A 445 8.28 -19.98 17.23
C ARG A 445 8.12 -20.39 15.76
N PRO A 446 6.93 -20.25 15.16
CA PRO A 446 6.72 -20.62 13.77
C PRO A 446 7.55 -19.76 12.83
N ARG A 447 7.86 -20.31 11.65
CA ARG A 447 8.27 -19.50 10.50
C ARG A 447 7.07 -18.75 9.95
N MET A 448 7.27 -17.53 9.49
CA MET A 448 6.19 -16.63 9.09
C MET A 448 6.51 -15.96 7.76
N ALA A 449 5.57 -16.00 6.81
CA ALA A 449 5.62 -15.22 5.60
C ALA A 449 4.41 -14.27 5.57
N ILE A 450 4.66 -12.97 5.70
CA ILE A 450 3.66 -11.96 6.03
C ILE A 450 3.69 -10.87 4.96
N CYS A 451 2.55 -10.59 4.34
CA CYS A 451 2.41 -9.44 3.45
C CYS A 451 2.54 -8.13 4.25
N VAL A 452 3.32 -7.19 3.73
CA VAL A 452 3.67 -5.93 4.44
C VAL A 452 3.45 -4.69 3.56
N TYR A 453 2.39 -4.73 2.75
CA TYR A 453 2.16 -3.77 1.67
C TYR A 453 0.80 -3.05 1.71
N HIS A 454 -0.15 -3.53 2.51
CA HIS A 454 -1.53 -3.02 2.57
C HIS A 454 -1.59 -1.56 3.04
N TYR A 455 -0.71 -1.19 3.98
CA TYR A 455 -0.52 0.17 4.46
C TYR A 455 0.96 0.53 4.48
N ALA A 456 1.27 1.82 4.38
CA ALA A 456 2.66 2.30 4.32
C ALA A 456 3.51 1.87 5.54
N GLN A 457 2.85 1.69 6.68
CA GLN A 457 3.45 1.39 7.98
C GLN A 457 3.62 -0.10 8.29
N ASP A 458 2.95 -0.98 7.53
CA ASP A 458 2.82 -2.41 7.89
C ASP A 458 4.16 -3.06 8.23
N LEU A 459 5.18 -2.87 7.39
CA LEU A 459 6.49 -3.47 7.61
C LEU A 459 7.07 -3.11 8.99
N LEU A 460 6.99 -1.85 9.41
CA LEU A 460 7.53 -1.43 10.71
C LEU A 460 6.65 -1.93 11.86
N ASP A 461 5.33 -1.81 11.74
CA ASP A 461 4.39 -2.20 12.79
C ASP A 461 4.43 -3.72 13.03
N ILE A 462 4.56 -4.50 11.96
CA ILE A 462 4.68 -5.96 12.01
C ILE A 462 6.01 -6.38 12.64
N VAL A 463 7.13 -5.75 12.28
CA VAL A 463 8.44 -6.03 12.90
C VAL A 463 8.41 -5.67 14.39
N GLU A 464 7.87 -4.49 14.75
CA GLU A 464 7.74 -4.08 16.14
C GLU A 464 6.85 -5.05 16.94
N GLN A 465 5.75 -5.51 16.34
CA GLN A 465 4.86 -6.48 16.98
C GLN A 465 5.58 -7.81 17.21
N LEU A 466 6.35 -8.31 16.24
CA LEU A 466 7.14 -9.53 16.40
C LEU A 466 8.19 -9.38 17.49
N ASP A 467 8.88 -8.25 17.58
CA ASP A 467 9.87 -7.97 18.63
C ASP A 467 9.26 -7.98 20.04
N LYS A 468 8.01 -7.52 20.19
CA LYS A 468 7.27 -7.60 21.48
C LYS A 468 6.94 -9.03 21.87
N LEU A 469 6.78 -9.92 20.88
CA LEU A 469 6.34 -11.29 21.08
C LEU A 469 7.51 -12.25 21.28
N VAL A 470 8.60 -12.08 20.53
CA VAL A 470 9.70 -13.04 20.51
C VAL A 470 11.03 -12.41 20.11
N ASP A 471 12.06 -12.68 20.91
CA ASP A 471 13.42 -12.23 20.62
C ASP A 471 14.13 -13.12 19.61
N GLY A 472 15.01 -12.50 18.82
CA GLY A 472 15.99 -13.19 17.98
C GLY A 472 15.42 -13.73 16.66
N TYR A 473 14.33 -13.15 16.17
CA TYR A 473 13.85 -13.46 14.84
C TYR A 473 14.75 -12.85 13.75
N HIS A 474 14.95 -13.65 12.73
CA HIS A 474 15.69 -13.42 11.51
C HIS A 474 14.73 -12.93 10.43
N PHE A 475 15.08 -11.83 9.75
CA PHE A 475 14.20 -11.16 8.80
C PHE A 475 14.80 -11.11 7.39
N ARG A 476 13.99 -11.52 6.41
CA ARG A 476 14.26 -11.32 4.99
C ARG A 476 13.06 -10.65 4.32
N LEU A 477 13.30 -9.86 3.28
CA LEU A 477 12.26 -9.10 2.59
C LEU A 477 12.34 -9.37 1.08
N ARG A 478 11.21 -9.68 0.44
CA ARG A 478 11.15 -9.94 -1.02
C ARG A 478 9.96 -9.24 -1.64
N GLN A 479 10.16 -8.74 -2.85
CA GLN A 479 9.13 -8.14 -3.70
C GLN A 479 8.71 -9.19 -4.74
N HIS A 480 7.44 -9.62 -4.74
CA HIS A 480 6.93 -10.63 -5.69
C HIS A 480 6.05 -10.06 -6.80
N SER A 481 5.67 -8.79 -6.70
CA SER A 481 5.00 -8.05 -7.78
C SER A 481 6.03 -7.25 -8.60
N PRO A 482 6.01 -7.34 -9.94
CA PRO A 482 6.99 -6.68 -10.81
C PRO A 482 6.87 -5.16 -10.92
N GLY A 483 5.81 -4.49 -10.47
CA GLY A 483 5.67 -3.06 -10.82
C GLY A 483 4.70 -2.22 -10.02
N HIS A 484 4.15 -2.72 -8.92
CA HIS A 484 3.14 -2.01 -8.13
C HIS A 484 3.33 -2.22 -6.62
N TYR A 485 2.49 -1.56 -5.83
CA TYR A 485 2.49 -1.59 -4.36
C TYR A 485 2.19 -2.97 -3.74
N TYR A 486 2.01 -4.03 -4.53
CA TYR A 486 1.57 -5.34 -4.08
C TYR A 486 2.73 -6.29 -3.77
N ASP A 487 2.44 -7.36 -3.03
CA ASP A 487 3.28 -8.54 -2.83
C ASP A 487 4.70 -8.26 -2.28
N LEU A 488 4.85 -7.24 -1.44
CA LEU A 488 6.02 -7.11 -0.56
C LEU A 488 5.81 -8.03 0.65
N VAL A 489 6.69 -9.02 0.82
CA VAL A 489 6.54 -10.08 1.84
C VAL A 489 7.74 -10.10 2.78
N LEU A 490 7.46 -10.00 4.08
CA LEU A 490 8.40 -10.22 5.17
C LEU A 490 8.46 -11.70 5.52
N TYR A 491 9.65 -12.27 5.49
CA TYR A 491 9.96 -13.62 5.92
C TYR A 491 10.63 -13.55 7.28
N ALA A 492 9.94 -14.01 8.32
CA ALA A 492 10.39 -13.98 9.69
C ALA A 492 10.61 -15.42 10.20
N SER A 493 11.77 -15.69 10.79
CA SER A 493 12.17 -17.04 11.21
C SER A 493 12.91 -17.04 12.54
N PRO A 494 12.77 -18.06 13.40
CA PRO A 494 13.60 -18.19 14.61
C PRO A 494 15.03 -18.67 14.32
N VAL A 495 15.31 -19.08 13.08
CA VAL A 495 16.63 -19.53 12.61
C VAL A 495 16.99 -18.82 11.31
N ALA A 496 18.27 -18.50 11.12
CA ALA A 496 18.75 -17.86 9.91
C ALA A 496 18.57 -18.75 8.67
N GLY A 497 18.32 -18.12 7.51
CA GLY A 497 18.27 -18.79 6.21
C GLY A 497 16.91 -19.35 5.81
N ALA A 498 16.92 -20.22 4.80
CA ALA A 498 15.72 -20.72 4.12
C ALA A 498 15.23 -22.09 4.63
N ALA A 499 16.11 -22.87 5.25
CA ALA A 499 15.86 -24.25 5.63
C ALA A 499 14.76 -24.35 6.71
N PRO A 500 14.01 -25.47 6.75
CA PRO A 500 13.14 -25.77 7.88
C PRO A 500 13.93 -25.91 9.18
N PRO A 501 13.38 -25.45 10.32
CA PRO A 501 13.97 -25.73 11.62
C PRO A 501 13.83 -27.22 11.96
N PRO A 502 14.66 -27.77 12.86
CA PRO A 502 14.69 -29.22 13.15
C PRO A 502 13.36 -29.85 13.58
N TRP A 503 12.44 -29.06 14.16
CA TRP A 503 11.11 -29.55 14.54
C TRP A 503 10.11 -29.64 13.38
N ALA A 504 10.45 -29.08 12.21
CA ALA A 504 9.66 -29.15 10.99
C ALA A 504 10.23 -30.12 9.95
N GLU A 505 11.48 -30.58 10.11
CA GLU A 505 12.15 -31.54 9.22
C GLU A 505 11.35 -32.85 9.02
#